data_AF-Q8SVS7-F1
#
_entry.id   AF-Q8SVS7-F1
#
_cell.length_a   1.000
_cell.length_b   1.000
_cell.length_c   1.000
_cell.angle_alpha   90.00
_cell.angle_beta   90.00
_cell.angle_gamma   90.00
#
_symmetry.space_group_name_H-M   'P 1'
#
loop_
_entity.id
_entity.type
_entity.pdbx_description
1 polymer ?
#
loop_
_entity_poly.entity_id
_entity_poly.type
_entity_poly.pdbx_seq_one_letter_code
_entity_poly.pdbx_strand_id
1 'polypeptide(L)'
;MSQLSSTKKTWMLLNALFATNYTLYLMLHLIRIPIYPLPNFVNILCLASSYAISLFPHFSSIGEILSQSNIYCIMVFFTFPHEALLLPFYLLSIYHLSSFVLSNKKVFERTAIYPVCVSLSVYHIALGRLALFTEVFTVPLSFLMIFLRKSSLVTFTALVAMVRQQYFNNPSMRSVFGEMRVSLDRWILSCPRDVQEYYRRGRDFLVSTHSLKKLN
;
A
#
# COMPACT_ATOMS: atom_id res chain seq x y z
N MET A 1 -26.11 14.43 17.94
CA MET A 1 -24.73 14.28 17.42
C MET A 1 -24.46 12.79 17.23
N SER A 2 -24.24 12.30 16.00
CA SER A 2 -23.87 10.89 15.81
C SER A 2 -22.45 10.68 16.37
N GLN A 3 -22.35 10.11 17.57
CA GLN A 3 -21.07 9.81 18.18
C GLN A 3 -20.38 8.71 17.36
N LEU A 4 -19.15 8.99 16.90
CA LEU A 4 -18.28 7.96 16.33
C LEU A 4 -18.04 6.85 17.35
N SER A 5 -18.12 5.59 16.93
CA SER A 5 -17.77 4.46 17.77
C SER A 5 -16.32 4.55 18.23
N SER A 6 -16.02 4.02 19.43
CA SER A 6 -14.67 4.00 19.98
C SER A 6 -13.67 3.35 19.00
N THR A 7 -14.05 2.24 18.38
CA THR A 7 -13.26 1.53 17.37
C THR A 7 -12.86 2.40 16.18
N LYS A 8 -13.80 3.18 15.63
CA LYS A 8 -13.54 4.10 14.51
C LYS A 8 -12.63 5.25 14.92
N LYS A 9 -12.78 5.77 16.15
CA LYS A 9 -11.89 6.80 16.70
C LYS A 9 -10.45 6.29 16.85
N THR A 10 -10.28 5.09 17.41
CA THR A 10 -8.97 4.45 17.58
C THR A 10 -8.32 4.17 16.22
N TRP A 11 -9.06 3.60 15.28
CA TRP A 11 -8.56 3.37 13.91
C TRP A 11 -8.10 4.66 13.24
N MET A 12 -8.89 5.73 13.34
CA MET A 12 -8.54 7.04 12.78
C MET A 12 -7.28 7.60 13.45
N LEU A 13 -7.19 7.55 14.78
CA LEU A 13 -6.05 8.05 15.53
C LEU A 13 -4.76 7.30 15.14
N LEU A 14 -4.81 5.97 15.01
CA LEU A 14 -3.65 5.17 14.61
C LEU A 14 -3.15 5.52 13.21
N ASN A 15 -4.06 5.69 12.24
CA ASN A 15 -3.69 6.14 10.89
C ASN A 15 -3.12 7.57 10.90
N ALA A 16 -3.70 8.46 11.70
CA ALA A 16 -3.23 9.84 11.81
C ALA A 16 -1.84 9.93 12.46
N LEU A 17 -1.59 9.15 13.52
CA LEU A 17 -0.28 9.07 14.18
C LEU A 17 0.78 8.52 13.23
N PHE A 18 0.48 7.42 12.53
CA PHE A 18 1.38 6.88 11.52
C PHE A 18 1.65 7.89 10.39
N ALA A 19 0.60 8.49 9.81
CA ALA A 19 0.77 9.46 8.72
C ALA A 19 1.58 10.68 9.17
N THR A 20 1.37 11.17 10.40
CA THR A 20 2.14 12.28 10.96
C THR A 20 3.60 11.89 11.15
N ASN A 21 3.87 10.75 11.77
CA ASN A 21 5.24 10.30 12.02
C ASN A 21 6.01 9.99 10.73
N TYR A 22 5.33 9.40 9.74
CA TYR A 22 5.93 9.16 8.43
C TYR A 22 6.15 10.46 7.64
N THR A 23 5.27 11.47 7.79
CA THR A 23 5.52 12.81 7.26
C THR A 23 6.80 13.41 7.84
N LEU A 24 7.03 13.28 9.15
CA LEU A 24 8.28 13.73 9.77
C LEU A 24 9.51 13.03 9.18
N TYR A 25 9.42 11.72 8.95
CA TYR A 25 10.46 10.96 8.26
C TYR A 25 10.74 11.52 6.86
N LEU A 26 9.70 11.82 6.07
CA LEU A 26 9.85 12.44 4.75
C LEU A 26 10.48 13.85 4.84
N MET A 27 10.06 14.66 5.81
CA MET A 27 10.60 16.02 6.02
C MET A 27 12.08 16.00 6.36
N LEU A 28 12.50 15.06 7.21
CA LEU A 28 13.91 14.87 7.58
C LEU A 28 14.77 14.44 6.39
N HIS A 29 14.30 13.50 5.57
CA HIS A 29 15.11 12.93 4.49
C HIS A 29 15.05 13.71 3.17
N LEU A 30 13.91 14.33 2.85
CA LEU A 30 13.72 15.07 1.59
C LEU A 30 14.02 16.56 1.76
N ILE A 31 13.56 17.18 2.86
CA ILE A 31 13.68 18.63 3.08
C ILE A 31 14.83 18.96 4.03
N ARG A 32 15.38 17.96 4.75
CA ARG A 32 16.45 18.13 5.75
C ARG A 32 16.06 19.04 6.91
N ILE A 33 14.77 19.08 7.27
CA ILE A 33 14.32 19.77 8.47
C ILE A 33 14.66 18.88 9.68
N PRO A 34 15.34 19.39 10.73
CA PRO A 34 15.84 18.59 11.85
C PRO A 34 14.73 18.27 12.87
N ILE A 35 13.60 17.75 12.41
CA ILE A 35 12.56 17.18 13.27
C ILE A 35 12.66 15.67 13.17
N TYR A 36 13.10 15.04 14.26
CA TYR A 36 13.31 13.61 14.29
C TYR A 36 11.98 12.86 14.39
N PRO A 37 11.69 11.93 13.47
CA PRO A 37 10.53 11.06 13.61
C PRO A 37 10.72 10.12 14.81
N LEU A 38 9.62 9.65 15.37
CA LEU A 38 9.63 8.53 16.30
C LEU A 38 10.16 7.26 15.61
N PRO A 39 10.75 6.33 16.37
CA PRO A 39 11.30 5.10 15.82
C PRO A 39 10.28 4.29 15.03
N ASN A 40 10.74 3.56 14.01
CA ASN A 40 9.86 2.83 13.09
C ASN A 40 8.95 1.78 13.74
N PHE A 41 9.33 1.21 14.90
CA PHE A 41 8.45 0.30 15.62
C PHE A 41 7.11 0.97 15.97
N VAL A 42 7.07 2.29 16.18
CA VAL A 42 5.83 3.04 16.41
C VAL A 42 4.93 3.00 15.17
N ASN A 43 5.50 3.22 13.98
CA ASN A 43 4.76 3.12 12.72
C ASN A 43 4.17 1.71 12.54
N ILE A 44 4.99 0.70 12.78
CA ILE A 44 4.62 -0.72 12.68
C ILE A 44 3.47 -1.05 13.64
N LEU A 45 3.55 -0.63 14.90
CA LEU A 45 2.49 -0.83 15.89
C LEU A 45 1.20 -0.11 15.51
N CYS A 46 1.28 1.13 15.04
CA CYS A 46 0.13 1.88 14.57
C CYS A 46 -0.57 1.18 13.40
N LEU A 47 0.21 0.74 12.40
CA LEU A 47 -0.30 0.05 11.22
C LEU A 47 -0.87 -1.33 11.57
N ALA A 48 -0.13 -2.17 12.30
CA ALA A 48 -0.61 -3.49 12.72
C ALA A 48 -1.93 -3.39 13.51
N SER A 49 -2.01 -2.43 14.43
CA SER A 49 -3.23 -2.21 15.22
C SER A 49 -4.39 -1.69 14.35
N SER A 50 -4.12 -0.75 13.44
CA SER A 50 -5.15 -0.22 12.51
C SER A 50 -5.73 -1.32 11.63
N TYR A 51 -4.86 -2.15 11.04
CA TYR A 51 -5.27 -3.24 10.17
C TYR A 51 -5.95 -4.36 10.96
N ALA A 52 -5.51 -4.66 12.19
CA ALA A 52 -6.21 -5.59 13.07
C ALA A 52 -7.63 -5.12 13.41
N ILE A 53 -7.81 -3.82 13.69
CA ILE A 53 -9.15 -3.25 13.93
C ILE A 53 -10.06 -3.43 12.71
N SER A 54 -9.51 -3.25 11.50
CA SER A 54 -10.29 -3.43 10.26
C SER A 54 -10.71 -4.89 10.01
N LEU A 55 -10.03 -5.86 10.61
CA LEU A 55 -10.38 -7.28 10.53
C LEU A 55 -11.45 -7.69 11.54
N PHE A 56 -11.80 -6.83 12.51
CA PHE A 56 -12.79 -7.18 13.54
C PHE A 56 -14.10 -7.76 13.01
N PRO A 57 -14.71 -7.20 11.95
CA PRO A 57 -15.97 -7.72 11.40
C PRO A 57 -15.86 -9.14 10.82
N HIS A 58 -14.65 -9.62 10.52
CA HIS A 58 -14.41 -10.89 9.83
C HIS A 58 -13.94 -12.01 10.78
N PHE A 59 -13.90 -11.77 12.10
CA PHE A 59 -13.46 -12.79 13.07
C PHE A 59 -14.40 -13.99 13.20
N SER A 60 -15.60 -13.92 12.62
CA SER A 60 -16.57 -15.03 12.61
C SER A 60 -16.04 -16.29 11.91
N SER A 61 -15.12 -16.15 10.95
CA SER A 61 -14.58 -17.28 10.20
C SER A 61 -13.11 -17.08 9.85
N ILE A 62 -12.26 -18.04 10.21
CA ILE A 62 -10.82 -18.02 9.87
C ILE A 62 -10.62 -17.92 8.35
N GLY A 63 -11.46 -18.59 7.56
CA GLY A 63 -11.38 -18.53 6.09
C GLY A 63 -11.66 -17.12 5.54
N GLU A 64 -12.55 -16.37 6.19
CA GLU A 64 -12.83 -14.97 5.81
C GLU A 64 -11.66 -14.05 6.16
N ILE A 65 -10.99 -14.25 7.29
CA ILE A 65 -9.80 -13.48 7.65
C ILE A 65 -8.66 -13.72 6.66
N LEU A 66 -8.40 -15.00 6.32
CA LEU A 66 -7.33 -15.38 5.38
C LEU A 66 -7.59 -14.91 3.95
N SER A 67 -8.85 -14.65 3.59
CA SER A 67 -9.18 -14.06 2.30
C SER A 67 -8.93 -12.55 2.27
N GLN A 68 -8.96 -11.84 3.41
CA GLN A 68 -8.70 -10.40 3.44
C GLN A 68 -7.24 -10.06 3.11
N SER A 69 -7.02 -9.02 2.30
CA SER A 69 -5.66 -8.52 2.05
C SER A 69 -4.98 -7.98 3.32
N ASN A 70 -5.77 -7.50 4.29
CA ASN A 70 -5.28 -6.85 5.50
C ASN A 70 -4.47 -7.78 6.42
N ILE A 71 -4.72 -9.10 6.40
CA ILE A 71 -3.90 -10.05 7.18
C ILE A 71 -2.47 -10.13 6.62
N TYR A 72 -2.31 -10.06 5.30
CA TYR A 72 -1.01 -10.10 4.65
C TYR A 72 -0.23 -8.80 4.90
N CYS A 73 -0.92 -7.65 4.98
CA CYS A 73 -0.31 -6.40 5.44
C CYS A 73 0.25 -6.54 6.87
N ILE A 74 -0.52 -7.16 7.78
CA ILE A 74 -0.07 -7.41 9.16
C ILE A 74 1.16 -8.34 9.17
N MET A 75 1.17 -9.39 8.35
CA MET A 75 2.35 -10.26 8.20
C MET A 75 3.58 -9.48 7.77
N VAL A 76 3.44 -8.54 6.80
CA VAL A 76 4.54 -7.66 6.38
C VAL A 76 5.04 -6.83 7.57
N PHE A 77 4.15 -6.22 8.36
CA PHE A 77 4.53 -5.40 9.51
C PHE A 77 5.32 -6.18 10.57
N PHE A 78 4.97 -7.46 10.81
CA PHE A 78 5.71 -8.32 11.73
C PHE A 78 7.12 -8.67 11.26
N THR A 79 7.45 -8.45 9.98
CA THR A 79 8.83 -8.59 9.49
C THR A 79 9.70 -7.37 9.80
N PHE A 80 9.16 -6.34 10.48
CA PHE A 80 9.81 -5.05 10.73
C PHE A 80 10.42 -4.43 9.46
N PRO A 81 9.59 -4.13 8.44
CA PRO A 81 10.08 -3.64 7.18
C PRO A 81 10.75 -2.27 7.36
N HIS A 82 11.79 -2.02 6.58
CA HIS A 82 12.44 -0.72 6.52
C HIS A 82 11.45 0.40 6.17
N GLU A 83 11.64 1.59 6.73
CA GLU A 83 10.75 2.76 6.65
C GLU A 83 10.37 3.09 5.21
N ALA A 84 11.34 3.11 4.29
CA ALA A 84 11.11 3.32 2.86
C ALA A 84 10.04 2.38 2.23
N LEU A 85 9.90 1.15 2.74
CA LEU A 85 8.90 0.18 2.26
C LEU A 85 7.49 0.48 2.80
N LEU A 86 7.34 1.45 3.72
CA LEU A 86 6.05 1.85 4.28
C LEU A 86 5.33 2.93 3.46
N LEU A 87 5.96 3.44 2.39
CA LEU A 87 5.39 4.45 1.50
C LEU A 87 3.97 4.13 0.97
N PRO A 88 3.65 2.92 0.46
CA PRO A 88 2.29 2.62 0.01
C PRO A 88 1.26 2.74 1.15
N PHE A 89 1.61 2.29 2.35
CA PHE A 89 0.74 2.39 3.52
C PHE A 89 0.53 3.85 3.93
N TYR A 90 1.56 4.70 3.83
CA TYR A 90 1.43 6.14 4.07
C TYR A 90 0.41 6.79 3.13
N LEU A 91 0.55 6.55 1.82
CA LEU A 91 -0.39 7.07 0.82
C LEU A 91 -1.81 6.54 1.07
N LEU A 92 -1.93 5.27 1.42
CA LEU A 92 -3.20 4.63 1.72
C LEU A 92 -3.83 5.17 3.02
N SER A 93 -3.05 5.48 4.05
CA SER A 93 -3.53 6.14 5.26
C SER A 93 -4.04 7.56 4.98
N ILE A 94 -3.37 8.35 4.14
CA ILE A 94 -3.88 9.65 3.71
C ILE A 94 -5.21 9.48 2.96
N TYR A 95 -5.26 8.53 2.02
CA TYR A 95 -6.46 8.22 1.24
C TYR A 95 -7.65 7.86 2.15
N HIS A 96 -7.43 6.97 3.12
CA HIS A 96 -8.45 6.51 4.05
C HIS A 96 -8.88 7.59 5.05
N LEU A 97 -7.94 8.37 5.60
CA LEU A 97 -8.26 9.49 6.49
C LEU A 97 -9.09 10.55 5.76
N SER A 98 -8.71 10.90 4.53
CA SER A 98 -9.45 11.87 3.72
C SER A 98 -10.87 11.38 3.44
N SER A 99 -11.02 10.12 3.03
CA SER A 99 -12.35 9.51 2.79
C SER A 99 -13.20 9.51 4.07
N PHE A 100 -12.61 9.11 5.19
CA PHE A 100 -13.28 9.03 6.48
C PHE A 100 -13.79 10.38 6.98
N VAL A 101 -12.96 11.44 6.88
CA VAL A 101 -13.35 12.80 7.27
C VAL A 101 -14.53 13.30 6.45
N LEU A 102 -14.50 13.08 5.14
CA LEU A 102 -15.57 13.51 4.22
C LEU A 102 -16.87 12.74 4.44
N SER A 103 -16.81 11.41 4.67
CA SER A 103 -17.99 10.60 5.01
C SER A 103 -18.62 10.98 6.35
N ASN A 104 -17.85 11.61 7.26
CA ASN A 104 -18.31 12.05 8.58
C ASN A 104 -18.41 13.57 8.68
N LYS A 105 -18.83 14.25 7.60
CA LYS A 105 -18.94 15.72 7.51
C LYS A 105 -19.54 16.38 8.76
N LYS A 106 -20.65 15.84 9.29
CA LYS A 106 -21.35 16.38 10.47
C LYS A 106 -20.46 16.53 11.72
N VAL A 107 -19.38 15.77 11.82
CA VAL A 107 -18.43 15.82 12.93
C VAL A 107 -17.26 16.75 12.62
N PHE A 108 -16.75 16.72 11.38
CA PHE A 108 -15.48 17.35 11.03
C PHE A 108 -15.61 18.70 10.32
N GLU A 109 -16.79 19.11 9.86
CA GLU A 109 -16.98 20.34 9.07
C GLU A 109 -16.43 21.60 9.74
N ARG A 110 -16.43 21.66 11.07
CA ARG A 110 -15.90 22.80 11.85
C ARG A 110 -14.39 22.71 12.16
N THR A 111 -13.72 21.64 11.73
CA THR A 111 -12.30 21.41 12.01
C THR A 111 -11.42 21.87 10.85
N ALA A 112 -10.19 22.29 11.14
CA ALA A 112 -9.22 22.73 10.13
C ALA A 112 -8.81 21.61 9.14
N ILE A 113 -9.05 20.35 9.48
CA ILE A 113 -8.74 19.18 8.63
C ILE A 113 -9.72 19.07 7.46
N TYR A 114 -10.98 19.48 7.64
CA TYR A 114 -12.02 19.33 6.63
C TYR A 114 -11.68 20.02 5.29
N PRO A 115 -11.28 21.31 5.23
CA PRO A 115 -10.92 21.94 3.96
C PRO A 115 -9.74 21.24 3.28
N VAL A 116 -8.75 20.76 4.04
CA VAL A 116 -7.61 20.00 3.49
C VAL A 116 -8.09 18.70 2.85
N CYS A 117 -8.98 17.95 3.50
CA CYS A 117 -9.56 16.73 2.95
C CYS A 117 -10.43 17.00 1.71
N VAL A 118 -11.15 18.13 1.67
CA VAL A 118 -11.90 18.56 0.48
C VAL A 118 -10.94 18.82 -0.68
N SER A 119 -9.83 19.53 -0.48
CA SER A 119 -8.82 19.74 -1.53
C SER A 119 -8.19 18.42 -1.99
N LEU A 120 -7.87 17.51 -1.06
CA LEU A 120 -7.33 16.18 -1.38
C LEU A 120 -8.33 15.31 -2.16
N SER A 121 -9.63 15.49 -1.94
CA SER A 121 -10.67 14.70 -2.60
C SER A 121 -10.66 14.84 -4.13
N VAL A 122 -10.21 15.98 -4.65
CA VAL A 122 -10.04 16.22 -6.09
C VAL A 122 -9.08 15.20 -6.72
N TYR A 123 -8.08 14.76 -5.95
CA TYR A 123 -7.07 13.79 -6.36
C TYR A 123 -7.30 12.39 -5.80
N HIS A 124 -8.48 12.10 -5.24
CA HIS A 124 -8.74 10.86 -4.49
C HIS A 124 -8.44 9.60 -5.31
N ILE A 125 -8.89 9.56 -6.57
CA ILE A 125 -8.65 8.42 -7.48
C ILE A 125 -7.15 8.28 -7.76
N ALA A 126 -6.48 9.40 -8.09
CA ALA A 126 -5.05 9.40 -8.38
C ALA A 126 -4.22 8.94 -7.17
N LEU A 127 -4.58 9.38 -5.97
CA LEU A 127 -3.92 8.99 -4.71
C LEU A 127 -4.08 7.49 -4.45
N GLY A 128 -5.30 6.95 -4.60
CA GLY A 128 -5.55 5.51 -4.45
C GLY A 128 -4.76 4.66 -5.46
N ARG A 129 -4.71 5.11 -6.72
CA ARG A 129 -3.91 4.45 -7.77
C ARG A 129 -2.41 4.53 -7.50
N LEU A 130 -1.91 5.69 -7.03
CA LEU A 130 -0.51 5.88 -6.67
C LEU A 130 -0.11 4.99 -5.48
N ALA A 131 -0.98 4.85 -4.48
CA ALA A 131 -0.76 3.93 -3.37
C ALA A 131 -0.56 2.49 -3.86
N LEU A 132 -1.46 1.99 -4.73
CA LEU A 132 -1.34 0.65 -5.31
C LEU A 132 -0.10 0.49 -6.20
N PHE A 133 0.23 1.51 -7.00
CA PHE A 133 1.45 1.49 -7.83
C PHE A 133 2.71 1.40 -6.98
N THR A 134 2.81 2.23 -5.94
CA THR A 134 3.94 2.16 -5.00
C THR A 134 3.99 0.84 -4.26
N GLU A 135 2.84 0.23 -3.96
CA GLU A 135 2.76 -1.10 -3.35
C GLU A 135 3.42 -2.17 -4.25
N VAL A 136 3.08 -2.20 -5.54
CA VAL A 136 3.74 -3.11 -6.49
C VAL A 136 5.24 -2.82 -6.57
N PHE A 137 5.64 -1.54 -6.55
CA PHE A 137 7.04 -1.14 -6.61
C PHE A 137 7.85 -1.49 -5.34
N THR A 138 7.20 -1.67 -4.19
CA THR A 138 7.90 -2.10 -2.96
C THR A 138 8.51 -3.50 -3.08
N VAL A 139 7.94 -4.38 -3.92
CA VAL A 139 8.46 -5.74 -4.12
C VAL A 139 9.87 -5.72 -4.73
N PRO A 140 10.12 -5.16 -5.93
CA PRO A 140 11.47 -5.08 -6.48
C PRO A 140 12.39 -4.21 -5.62
N LEU A 141 11.87 -3.15 -4.99
CA LEU A 141 12.68 -2.34 -4.07
C LEU A 141 13.17 -3.16 -2.87
N SER A 142 12.30 -3.97 -2.25
CA SER A 142 12.67 -4.82 -1.12
C SER A 142 13.68 -5.90 -1.52
N PHE A 143 13.61 -6.40 -2.76
CA PHE A 143 14.61 -7.31 -3.32
C PHE A 143 15.99 -6.63 -3.43
N LEU A 144 16.04 -5.42 -3.97
CA LEU A 144 17.28 -4.64 -4.05
C LEU A 144 17.85 -4.34 -2.66
N MET A 145 17.00 -4.04 -1.68
CA MET A 145 17.41 -3.74 -0.31
C MET A 145 18.00 -4.96 0.43
N ILE A 146 17.76 -6.19 -0.01
CA ILE A 146 18.43 -7.39 0.54
C ILE A 146 19.95 -7.30 0.28
N PHE A 147 20.37 -6.92 -0.92
CA PHE A 147 21.78 -6.76 -1.25
C PHE A 147 22.45 -5.64 -0.45
N LEU A 148 21.68 -4.61 -0.10
CA LEU A 148 22.13 -3.52 0.78
C LEU A 148 22.10 -3.88 2.27
N ARG A 149 21.70 -5.11 2.64
CA ARG A 149 21.50 -5.56 4.02
C ARG A 149 20.52 -4.68 4.81
N LYS A 150 19.57 -4.06 4.11
CA LYS A 150 18.50 -3.21 4.67
C LYS A 150 17.13 -3.89 4.72
N SER A 151 17.01 -5.06 4.11
CA SER A 151 15.80 -5.88 4.09
C SER A 151 16.16 -7.36 4.26
N SER A 152 15.18 -8.18 4.59
CA SER A 152 15.32 -9.63 4.75
C SER A 152 14.57 -10.38 3.64
N LEU A 153 14.95 -11.64 3.41
CA LEU A 153 14.19 -12.54 2.54
C LEU A 153 12.75 -12.72 3.04
N VAL A 154 12.54 -12.72 4.36
CA VAL A 154 11.21 -12.85 4.98
C VAL A 154 10.33 -11.66 4.59
N THR A 155 10.84 -10.43 4.72
CA THR A 155 10.14 -9.20 4.31
C THR A 155 9.77 -9.23 2.83
N PHE A 156 10.72 -9.63 1.96
CA PHE A 156 10.47 -9.76 0.52
C PHE A 156 9.35 -10.78 0.24
N THR A 157 9.41 -11.97 0.83
CA THR A 157 8.37 -13.00 0.62
C THR A 157 7.00 -12.56 1.14
N ALA A 158 6.94 -11.86 2.27
CA ALA A 158 5.69 -11.32 2.81
C ALA A 158 5.09 -10.26 1.89
N LEU A 159 5.92 -9.36 1.32
CA LEU A 159 5.47 -8.36 0.35
C LEU A 159 4.96 -9.00 -0.95
N VAL A 160 5.63 -10.04 -1.45
CA VAL A 160 5.16 -10.81 -2.60
C VAL A 160 3.80 -11.45 -2.32
N ALA A 161 3.62 -12.06 -1.15
CA ALA A 161 2.36 -12.67 -0.74
C ALA A 161 1.23 -11.62 -0.63
N MET A 162 1.52 -10.46 -0.04
CA MET A 162 0.59 -9.34 0.10
C MET A 162 0.14 -8.80 -1.27
N VAL A 163 1.08 -8.47 -2.15
CA VAL A 163 0.79 -7.96 -3.50
C VAL A 163 0.02 -8.99 -4.33
N ARG A 164 0.37 -10.28 -4.21
CA ARG A 164 -0.36 -11.37 -4.85
C ARG A 164 -1.80 -11.42 -4.36
N GLN A 165 -2.04 -11.35 -3.05
CA GLN A 165 -3.39 -11.38 -2.50
C GLN A 165 -4.20 -10.17 -2.98
N GLN A 166 -3.61 -8.98 -2.97
CA GLN A 166 -4.24 -7.77 -3.49
C GLN A 166 -4.57 -7.89 -4.98
N TYR A 167 -3.71 -8.50 -5.78
CA TYR A 167 -4.01 -8.74 -7.19
C TYR A 167 -5.26 -9.60 -7.40
N PHE A 168 -5.47 -10.63 -6.58
CA PHE A 168 -6.66 -11.49 -6.71
C PHE A 168 -7.94 -10.82 -6.23
N ASN A 169 -7.87 -10.07 -5.12
CA ASN A 169 -9.06 -9.55 -4.45
C ASN A 169 -9.43 -8.12 -4.87
N ASN A 170 -8.49 -7.33 -5.35
CA ASN A 170 -8.69 -5.92 -5.66
C ASN A 170 -8.65 -5.67 -7.18
N PRO A 171 -9.81 -5.38 -7.82
CA PRO A 171 -9.86 -5.02 -9.24
C PRO A 171 -8.95 -3.84 -9.62
N SER A 172 -8.79 -2.86 -8.72
CA SER A 172 -7.93 -1.69 -8.96
C SER A 172 -6.46 -2.09 -9.03
N MET A 173 -6.03 -3.08 -8.23
CA MET A 173 -4.67 -3.61 -8.29
C MET A 173 -4.42 -4.27 -9.67
N ARG A 174 -5.39 -5.03 -10.19
CA ARG A 174 -5.29 -5.61 -11.54
C ARG A 174 -5.17 -4.54 -12.63
N SER A 175 -5.89 -3.44 -12.50
CA SER A 175 -5.77 -2.29 -13.42
C SER A 175 -4.36 -1.69 -13.39
N VAL A 176 -3.78 -1.51 -12.19
CA VAL A 176 -2.41 -1.01 -12.03
C VAL A 176 -1.38 -1.93 -12.69
N PHE A 177 -1.49 -3.25 -12.48
CA PHE A 177 -0.63 -4.21 -13.19
C PHE A 177 -0.79 -4.15 -14.71
N GLY A 178 -2.02 -3.95 -15.21
CA GLY A 178 -2.28 -3.74 -16.64
C GLY A 178 -1.56 -2.50 -17.19
N GLU A 179 -1.62 -1.38 -16.48
CA GLU A 179 -0.94 -0.15 -16.85
C GLU A 179 0.58 -0.29 -16.81
N MET A 180 1.13 -0.93 -15.78
CA MET A 180 2.56 -1.21 -15.68
C MET A 180 3.04 -2.05 -16.87
N ARG A 181 2.27 -3.08 -17.24
CA ARG A 181 2.57 -3.88 -18.43
C ARG A 181 2.57 -3.04 -19.70
N VAL A 182 1.56 -2.20 -19.92
CA VAL A 182 1.51 -1.31 -21.10
C VAL A 182 2.69 -0.34 -21.12
N SER A 183 3.08 0.21 -19.97
CA SER A 183 4.25 1.08 -19.87
C SER A 183 5.56 0.33 -20.18
N LEU A 184 5.70 -0.91 -19.71
CA LEU A 184 6.84 -1.77 -20.04
C LEU A 184 6.88 -2.12 -21.53
N ASP A 185 5.72 -2.46 -22.12
CA ASP A 185 5.57 -2.73 -23.56
C ASP A 185 5.96 -1.50 -24.41
N ARG A 186 5.78 -0.28 -23.92
CA ARG A 186 6.24 0.94 -24.59
C ARG A 186 7.73 1.20 -24.37
N TRP A 187 8.20 1.06 -23.14
CA TRP A 187 9.60 1.31 -22.77
C TRP A 187 10.56 0.34 -23.48
N ILE A 188 10.17 -0.92 -23.63
CA ILE A 188 11.00 -1.93 -24.28
C ILE A 188 11.33 -1.58 -25.74
N LEU A 189 10.43 -0.85 -26.44
CA LEU A 189 10.65 -0.44 -27.83
C LEU A 189 11.86 0.51 -27.98
N SER A 190 12.22 1.22 -26.91
CA SER A 190 13.40 2.09 -26.85
C SER A 190 14.69 1.33 -26.48
N CYS A 191 14.61 0.04 -26.15
CA CYS A 191 15.76 -0.77 -25.73
C CYS A 191 16.43 -1.47 -26.94
N PRO A 192 17.68 -1.95 -26.79
CA PRO A 192 18.34 -2.78 -27.80
C PRO A 192 17.54 -4.02 -28.19
N ARG A 193 17.73 -4.50 -29.43
CA ARG A 193 16.96 -5.63 -30.00
C ARG A 193 17.03 -6.89 -29.14
N ASP A 194 18.18 -7.19 -28.55
CA ASP A 194 18.35 -8.38 -27.71
C ASP A 194 17.41 -8.32 -26.48
N VAL A 195 17.32 -7.15 -25.83
CA VAL A 195 16.46 -6.93 -24.67
C VAL A 195 14.98 -7.04 -25.07
N GLN A 196 14.61 -6.51 -26.24
CA GLN A 196 13.26 -6.66 -26.79
C GLN A 196 12.90 -8.13 -27.02
N GLU A 197 13.83 -8.92 -27.55
CA GLU A 197 13.60 -10.33 -27.82
C GLU A 197 13.43 -11.14 -26.52
N TYR A 198 14.29 -10.93 -25.53
CA TYR A 198 14.14 -11.55 -24.20
C TYR A 198 12.79 -11.21 -23.56
N TYR A 199 12.39 -9.94 -23.61
CA TYR A 199 11.11 -9.51 -23.06
C TYR A 199 9.92 -10.17 -23.79
N ARG A 200 9.94 -10.21 -25.13
CA ARG A 200 8.87 -10.86 -25.93
C ARG A 200 8.75 -12.33 -25.60
N ARG A 201 9.87 -13.07 -25.54
CA ARG A 201 9.88 -14.50 -25.15
C ARG A 201 9.27 -14.71 -23.76
N GLY A 202 9.65 -13.90 -22.78
CA GLY A 202 9.11 -13.98 -21.43
C GLY A 202 7.61 -13.65 -21.36
N ARG A 203 7.17 -12.61 -22.07
CA ARG A 203 5.77 -12.21 -22.15
C ARG A 203 4.91 -13.30 -22.80
N ASP A 204 5.35 -13.84 -23.91
CA ASP A 204 4.60 -14.84 -24.68
C ASP A 204 4.53 -16.17 -23.90
N PHE A 205 5.60 -16.53 -23.18
CA PHE A 205 5.57 -17.64 -22.22
C PHE A 205 4.47 -17.44 -21.18
N LEU A 206 4.43 -16.29 -20.50
CA LEU A 206 3.43 -15.99 -19.47
C LEU A 206 1.99 -15.97 -20.02
N VAL A 207 1.79 -15.45 -21.23
CA VAL A 207 0.47 -15.43 -21.88
C VAL A 207 0.02 -16.85 -22.24
N SER A 208 0.91 -17.67 -22.79
CA SER A 208 0.61 -19.06 -23.18
C SER A 208 0.25 -19.96 -21.98
N THR A 209 0.87 -19.76 -20.83
CA THR A 209 0.51 -20.49 -19.60
C THR A 209 -0.86 -20.08 -19.08
N HIS A 210 -1.27 -18.85 -19.31
CA HIS A 210 -2.55 -18.31 -18.85
C HIS A 210 -3.73 -18.71 -19.75
N SER A 211 -3.50 -18.93 -21.05
CA SER A 211 -4.50 -19.45 -21.98
C SER A 211 -4.72 -20.97 -21.82
N LEU A 212 -3.66 -21.74 -21.55
CA LEU A 212 -3.76 -23.17 -21.22
C LEU A 212 -4.64 -23.43 -19.96
N LYS A 213 -4.57 -22.54 -18.96
CA LYS A 213 -5.41 -22.61 -17.75
C LYS A 213 -6.89 -22.25 -17.95
N LYS A 214 -7.28 -21.69 -19.10
CA LYS A 214 -8.69 -21.39 -19.43
C LYS A 214 -9.35 -22.49 -20.27
N LEU A 215 -8.56 -23.42 -20.81
CA LEU A 215 -9.02 -24.53 -21.66
C LEU A 215 -9.20 -25.84 -20.89
N ASN A 216 -8.74 -25.90 -19.63
CA ASN A 216 -8.98 -26.98 -18.66
C ASN A 216 -9.89 -26.46 -17.54
#